data_AF-A0A2M7QR80-F1
#
_entry.id   AF-A0A2M7QR80-F1
#
_cell.length_a   1.000
_cell.length_b   1.000
_cell.length_c   1.000
_cell.angle_alpha   90.00
_cell.angle_beta   90.00
_cell.angle_gamma   90.00
#
_symmetry.space_group_name_H-M   'P 1'
#
loop_
_entity.id
_entity.type
_entity.pdbx_description
1 polymer ?
#
loop_
_entity_poly.entity_id
_entity_poly.type
_entity_poly.pdbx_seq_one_letter_code
_entity_poly.pdbx_strand_id
1 'polypeptide(L)'
;MLFFRAVAPSNLSKSATRCRRFWAVASLNVCWRLTRAPERPSPTQQRPAWNCCVPFEPEAIIGEVLGRRAQAGADPASQGFECPFIASRCPKRSTNLPDQPYPVCTVWRAGDGRRDPRDNLIFVCPKRFYAIDFLTDVIEHCWHGEKPRNPMVAPEVKMAGFGNVDFVIADVDESGNIGRFLSVELQAIDITGSVFPAYRALLDGKSLEKKPTFGLNWDNVYKRYITQLIRKGYFHHHWGSKIVAVIPDQVYRYIINRADFMRSEDVKNPNVNVIFMTYRLEDDPHRPGEFRPALVTVEGTSHASLQNAILYKEPPPRADFCSQIGRSLVRAVNLADLIRANAGRSAPDGGDPEP
;
A
#
# COMPACT_ATOMS: atom_id res chain seq x y z
N MET A 1 33.46 -7.61 -51.24
CA MET A 1 34.64 -7.62 -50.34
C MET A 1 34.11 -7.82 -48.93
N LEU A 2 34.09 -9.07 -48.43
CA LEU A 2 35.12 -9.67 -47.55
C LEU A 2 35.18 -8.93 -46.20
N PHE A 3 34.95 -9.50 -45.00
CA PHE A 3 34.75 -10.87 -44.51
C PHE A 3 34.01 -10.80 -43.16
N PHE A 4 33.08 -11.74 -42.93
CA PHE A 4 32.61 -12.11 -41.58
C PHE A 4 33.68 -12.97 -40.89
N ARG A 5 33.97 -12.72 -39.61
CA ARG A 5 34.68 -13.68 -38.75
C ARG A 5 33.89 -13.88 -37.46
N ALA A 6 33.24 -15.03 -37.39
CA ALA A 6 32.67 -15.59 -36.18
C ALA A 6 33.80 -16.04 -35.23
N VAL A 7 33.62 -15.78 -33.93
CA VAL A 7 34.45 -16.36 -32.88
C VAL A 7 33.56 -17.34 -32.11
N ALA A 8 33.91 -18.63 -32.20
CA ALA A 8 33.34 -19.70 -31.40
C ALA A 8 34.03 -19.76 -30.02
N PRO A 9 33.34 -20.20 -28.95
CA PRO A 9 33.96 -20.42 -27.65
C PRO A 9 34.66 -21.80 -27.60
N SER A 10 35.88 -21.80 -27.07
CA SER A 10 36.70 -23.00 -26.86
C SER A 10 36.41 -23.67 -25.51
N ASN A 11 36.37 -25.00 -25.56
CA ASN A 11 36.30 -25.94 -24.44
C ASN A 11 37.64 -26.05 -23.69
N LEU A 12 37.60 -26.23 -22.36
CA LEU A 12 38.51 -27.04 -21.52
C LEU A 12 37.94 -27.03 -20.07
N SER A 13 37.20 -28.05 -19.64
CA SER A 13 37.61 -29.32 -19.01
C SER A 13 37.55 -29.33 -17.47
N LYS A 14 36.64 -30.19 -16.96
CA LYS A 14 36.80 -31.17 -15.88
C LYS A 14 37.32 -30.70 -14.50
N SER A 15 36.41 -30.75 -13.53
CA SER A 15 36.64 -31.51 -12.28
C SER A 15 35.30 -31.89 -11.64
N ALA A 16 35.10 -33.19 -11.48
CA ALA A 16 33.93 -33.82 -10.88
C ALA A 16 34.26 -34.23 -9.44
N THR A 17 33.39 -33.89 -8.48
CA THR A 17 33.32 -34.59 -7.18
C THR A 17 31.87 -34.90 -6.81
N ARG A 18 31.48 -36.08 -7.30
CA ARG A 18 30.54 -37.08 -6.77
C ARG A 18 30.11 -36.88 -5.30
N CYS A 19 28.81 -36.68 -5.07
CA CYS A 19 28.14 -37.12 -3.84
C CYS A 19 26.77 -37.73 -4.20
N ARG A 20 26.75 -39.04 -4.44
CA ARG A 20 25.56 -39.90 -4.37
C ARG A 20 25.68 -40.70 -3.08
N ARG A 21 24.52 -41.07 -2.51
CA ARG A 21 24.17 -42.23 -1.65
C ARG A 21 23.19 -41.71 -0.57
N PHE A 22 22.08 -42.35 -0.20
CA PHE A 22 21.59 -43.71 -0.37
C PHE A 22 20.06 -43.73 -0.18
N TRP A 23 19.35 -44.52 -0.99
CA TRP A 23 18.05 -45.07 -0.64
C TRP A 23 18.28 -46.26 0.30
N ALA A 24 17.56 -46.32 1.41
CA ALA A 24 17.48 -47.52 2.25
C ALA A 24 16.02 -47.92 2.39
N VAL A 25 15.67 -48.99 1.68
CA VAL A 25 14.49 -49.81 1.89
C VAL A 25 14.85 -50.81 2.99
N ALA A 26 14.08 -50.85 4.06
CA ALA A 26 14.13 -51.93 5.04
C ALA A 26 12.69 -52.39 5.32
N SER A 27 12.35 -53.54 4.75
CA SER A 27 11.25 -54.39 5.19
C SER A 27 11.79 -55.33 6.25
N LEU A 28 11.05 -55.57 7.34
CA LEU A 28 10.99 -56.86 8.06
C LEU A 28 9.85 -56.87 9.09
N ASN A 29 8.83 -57.65 8.73
CA ASN A 29 7.89 -58.48 9.48
C ASN A 29 7.85 -58.55 11.03
N VAL A 30 6.61 -58.86 11.46
CA VAL A 30 6.13 -59.57 12.68
C VAL A 30 5.81 -58.71 13.91
N CYS A 31 4.51 -58.53 14.20
CA CYS A 31 3.79 -59.29 15.23
C CYS A 31 2.34 -58.81 15.35
N TRP A 32 1.39 -59.62 14.88
CA TRP A 32 -0.03 -59.47 15.20
C TRP A 32 -0.23 -59.83 16.68
N ARG A 33 -0.52 -58.84 17.54
CA ARG A 33 -1.17 -59.07 18.83
C ARG A 33 -2.55 -58.43 18.81
N LEU A 34 -3.54 -59.29 18.97
CA LEU A 34 -4.93 -58.96 19.27
C LEU A 34 -4.99 -58.08 20.53
N THR A 35 -5.38 -56.82 20.37
CA THR A 35 -5.87 -55.99 21.47
C THR A 35 -7.22 -55.39 21.09
N ARG A 36 -8.17 -55.60 21.99
CA ARG A 36 -9.61 -55.35 21.88
C ARG A 36 -9.94 -53.98 21.29
N ALA A 37 -11.00 -53.93 20.48
CA ALA A 37 -11.62 -52.70 20.03
C ALA A 37 -11.99 -51.82 21.24
N PRO A 38 -11.70 -50.51 21.23
CA PRO A 38 -12.20 -49.62 22.27
C PRO A 38 -13.72 -49.44 22.09
N GLU A 39 -14.45 -49.63 23.17
CA GLU A 39 -15.89 -49.43 23.27
C GLU A 39 -16.27 -48.01 22.80
N ARG A 40 -17.37 -47.90 22.04
CA ARG A 40 -17.95 -46.60 21.67
C ARG A 40 -18.53 -45.95 22.92
N PRO A 41 -18.14 -44.71 23.29
CA PRO A 41 -18.80 -44.02 24.39
C PRO A 41 -20.22 -43.60 24.00
N SER A 42 -21.14 -43.72 24.95
CA SER A 42 -22.56 -43.37 24.86
C SER A 42 -22.80 -41.86 24.64
N PRO A 43 -23.92 -41.46 24.00
CA PRO A 43 -24.17 -40.09 23.60
C PRO A 43 -24.85 -39.29 24.73
N THR A 44 -24.11 -38.96 25.79
CA THR A 44 -24.60 -38.04 26.82
C THR A 44 -23.45 -37.33 27.52
N GLN A 45 -22.84 -36.39 26.81
CA GLN A 45 -22.15 -35.26 27.44
C GLN A 45 -22.15 -34.11 26.45
N GLN A 46 -23.05 -33.16 26.70
CA GLN A 46 -23.04 -31.85 26.03
C GLN A 46 -21.65 -31.24 26.23
N ARG A 47 -20.93 -31.05 25.13
CA ARG A 47 -19.67 -30.29 25.13
C ARG A 47 -20.02 -28.85 25.55
N PRO A 48 -19.35 -28.25 26.54
CA PRO A 48 -19.55 -26.84 26.82
C PRO A 48 -19.09 -26.05 25.59
N ALA A 49 -19.96 -25.17 25.09
CA ALA A 49 -19.65 -24.27 23.98
C ALA A 49 -18.64 -23.21 24.45
N TRP A 50 -17.36 -23.57 24.47
CA TRP A 50 -16.27 -22.61 24.59
C TRP A 50 -16.03 -21.94 23.24
N ASN A 51 -16.99 -21.12 22.78
CA ASN A 51 -16.70 -20.03 21.86
C ASN A 51 -16.29 -18.82 22.68
N CYS A 52 -15.23 -18.94 23.49
CA CYS A 52 -14.53 -17.78 24.00
C CYS A 52 -13.69 -17.22 22.85
N CYS A 53 -14.35 -16.47 21.97
CA CYS A 53 -13.64 -15.60 21.03
C CYS A 53 -12.88 -14.61 21.91
N VAL A 54 -11.55 -14.72 21.94
CA VAL A 54 -10.71 -13.81 22.74
C VAL A 54 -10.99 -12.39 22.25
N PRO A 55 -11.36 -11.45 23.13
CA PRO A 55 -11.65 -10.08 22.73
C PRO A 55 -10.46 -9.49 21.98
N PHE A 56 -10.76 -8.77 20.89
CA PHE A 56 -9.75 -8.18 20.02
C PHE A 56 -9.49 -6.74 20.46
N GLU A 57 -8.24 -6.45 20.83
CA GLU A 57 -7.81 -5.13 21.25
C GLU A 57 -7.77 -4.16 20.05
N PRO A 58 -8.48 -3.02 20.10
CA PRO A 58 -8.52 -2.12 18.95
C PRO A 58 -7.17 -1.47 18.60
N GLU A 59 -6.24 -1.37 19.55
CA GLU A 59 -4.83 -0.97 19.34
C GLU A 59 -4.03 -1.97 18.49
N ALA A 60 -4.55 -3.18 18.29
CA ALA A 60 -3.98 -4.14 17.36
C ALA A 60 -4.36 -3.85 15.89
N ILE A 61 -5.26 -2.89 15.65
CA ILE A 61 -5.68 -2.43 14.31
C ILE A 61 -5.25 -1.00 14.07
N ILE A 62 -5.53 -0.11 15.02
CA ILE A 62 -5.23 1.32 14.89
C ILE A 62 -3.91 1.56 15.60
N GLY A 63 -2.94 2.13 14.89
CA GLY A 63 -1.64 2.42 15.47
C GLY A 63 -1.56 3.82 16.09
N GLU A 64 -2.17 4.80 15.43
CA GLU A 64 -2.19 6.18 15.93
C GLU A 64 -3.53 6.87 15.70
N VAL A 65 -3.92 7.68 16.69
CA VAL A 65 -5.03 8.63 16.65
C VAL A 65 -4.46 10.02 16.94
N LEU A 66 -4.70 11.00 16.07
CA LEU A 66 -4.08 12.35 16.14
C LEU A 66 -2.55 12.31 16.30
N GLY A 67 -1.88 11.37 15.63
CA GLY A 67 -0.41 11.27 15.68
C GLY A 67 0.17 10.77 17.01
N ARG A 68 -0.67 10.33 17.93
CA ARG A 68 -0.31 9.66 19.18
C ARG A 68 -0.61 8.18 19.08
N ARG A 69 0.19 7.34 19.73
CA ARG A 69 -0.08 5.92 19.84
C ARG A 69 -1.53 5.69 20.30
N ALA A 70 -2.24 4.80 19.61
CA ALA A 70 -3.59 4.44 19.98
C ALA A 70 -3.64 3.84 21.38
N GLN A 71 -4.62 4.29 22.18
CA GLN A 71 -4.87 3.84 23.53
C GLN A 71 -6.38 3.76 23.77
N ALA A 72 -6.85 2.68 24.39
CA ALA A 72 -8.21 2.58 24.89
C ALA A 72 -8.55 3.75 25.84
N GLY A 73 -9.71 4.36 25.63
CA GLY A 73 -10.15 5.58 26.31
C GLY A 73 -9.62 6.88 25.70
N ALA A 74 -8.95 6.84 24.53
CA ALA A 74 -8.50 8.06 23.87
C ALA A 74 -9.68 8.98 23.52
N ASP A 75 -9.59 10.25 23.91
CA ASP A 75 -10.59 11.27 23.59
C ASP A 75 -9.99 12.39 22.71
N PRO A 76 -10.00 12.24 21.38
CA PRO A 76 -9.53 13.29 20.48
C PRO A 76 -10.41 14.56 20.50
N ALA A 77 -11.64 14.50 21.03
CA ALA A 77 -12.51 15.67 21.14
C ALA A 77 -12.03 16.63 22.23
N SER A 78 -11.46 16.12 23.33
CA SER A 78 -10.84 16.92 24.39
C SER A 78 -9.72 17.84 23.89
N GLN A 79 -9.07 17.48 22.78
CA GLN A 79 -8.01 18.24 22.11
C GLN A 79 -8.54 19.04 20.91
N GLY A 80 -9.86 19.22 20.78
CA GLY A 80 -10.48 19.93 19.66
C GLY A 80 -10.24 19.27 18.30
N PHE A 81 -9.83 17.99 18.28
CA PHE A 81 -9.34 17.28 17.09
C PHE A 81 -8.15 17.96 16.41
N GLU A 82 -7.32 18.68 17.14
CA GLU A 82 -6.15 19.36 16.58
C GLU A 82 -5.10 18.37 16.07
N CYS A 83 -4.74 18.47 14.80
CA CYS A 83 -3.72 17.64 14.19
C CYS A 83 -2.33 18.22 14.50
N PRO A 84 -1.45 17.50 15.23
CA PRO A 84 -0.16 18.02 15.64
C PRO A 84 0.80 18.29 14.48
N PHE A 85 0.49 17.74 13.30
CA PHE A 85 1.35 17.82 12.12
C PHE A 85 1.07 19.03 11.21
N ILE A 86 -0.10 19.66 11.36
CA ILE A 86 -0.52 20.81 10.54
C ILE A 86 -1.11 21.94 11.39
N ALA A 87 -0.97 21.87 12.71
CA ALA A 87 -1.42 22.87 13.69
C ALA A 87 -2.85 23.40 13.41
N SER A 88 -3.75 22.49 13.04
CA SER A 88 -5.14 22.81 12.68
C SER A 88 -6.04 21.59 12.86
N ARG A 89 -7.35 21.82 12.93
CA ARG A 89 -8.35 20.76 13.11
C ARG A 89 -8.19 19.68 12.03
N CYS A 90 -8.17 18.41 12.44
CA CYS A 90 -7.96 17.28 11.56
C CYS A 90 -8.94 17.29 10.38
N PRO A 91 -8.45 17.25 9.13
CA PRO A 91 -9.32 17.35 7.95
C PRO A 91 -9.90 16.00 7.53
N LYS A 92 -9.42 14.89 8.10
CA LYS A 92 -9.84 13.54 7.71
C LYS A 92 -11.30 13.32 8.14
N ARG A 93 -12.16 12.91 7.21
CA ARG A 93 -13.60 12.70 7.43
C ARG A 93 -13.98 11.23 7.30
N SER A 94 -15.14 10.87 7.83
CA SER A 94 -15.78 9.57 7.61
C SER A 94 -17.28 9.78 7.40
N THR A 95 -17.91 8.95 6.57
CA THR A 95 -19.38 8.92 6.47
C THR A 95 -20.05 8.48 7.77
N ASN A 96 -19.32 7.75 8.64
CA ASN A 96 -19.81 7.34 9.96
C ASN A 96 -19.69 8.46 11.02
N LEU A 97 -19.03 9.57 10.70
CA LEU A 97 -18.79 10.72 11.58
C LEU A 97 -19.04 12.01 10.81
N PRO A 98 -20.30 12.37 10.54
CA PRO A 98 -20.62 13.54 9.71
C PRO A 98 -20.15 14.87 10.34
N ASP A 99 -20.24 14.98 11.67
CA ASP A 99 -20.03 16.25 12.39
C ASP A 99 -18.64 16.41 12.99
N GLN A 100 -17.80 15.38 12.92
CA GLN A 100 -16.47 15.38 13.53
C GLN A 100 -15.40 14.70 12.65
N PRO A 101 -14.11 15.02 12.85
CA PRO A 101 -13.04 14.36 12.14
C PRO A 101 -12.96 12.87 12.50
N TYR A 102 -12.30 12.14 11.61
CA TYR A 102 -11.92 10.75 11.78
C TYR A 102 -10.37 10.62 11.86
N PRO A 103 -9.77 10.95 13.01
CA PRO A 103 -8.34 11.22 13.14
C PRO A 103 -7.44 9.98 13.22
N VAL A 104 -7.78 8.90 12.52
CA VAL A 104 -6.91 7.71 12.41
C VAL A 104 -5.76 8.01 11.46
N CYS A 105 -4.53 8.05 11.98
CA CYS A 105 -3.33 8.43 11.22
C CYS A 105 -2.62 7.22 10.61
N THR A 106 -2.58 6.11 11.34
CA THR A 106 -1.90 4.87 10.93
C THR A 106 -2.69 3.64 11.35
N VAL A 107 -2.47 2.54 10.63
CA VAL A 107 -3.07 1.23 10.94
C VAL A 107 -2.01 0.15 10.92
N TRP A 108 -2.22 -0.87 11.75
CA TRP A 108 -1.46 -2.10 11.73
C TRP A 108 -1.97 -3.01 10.62
N ARG A 109 -1.09 -3.41 9.71
CA ARG A 109 -1.35 -4.49 8.76
C ARG A 109 -1.56 -5.79 9.53
N ALA A 110 -2.53 -6.59 9.09
CA ALA A 110 -2.67 -7.96 9.59
C ALA A 110 -1.43 -8.78 9.19
N GLY A 111 -0.64 -9.20 10.19
CA GLY A 111 0.58 -9.99 10.03
C GLY A 111 0.61 -11.23 10.94
N ASP A 112 1.79 -11.83 11.08
CA ASP A 112 2.12 -13.02 11.88
C ASP A 112 1.95 -12.86 13.41
N GLY A 113 1.35 -11.76 13.85
CA GLY A 113 1.18 -11.41 15.26
C GLY A 113 2.23 -10.43 15.80
N ARG A 114 3.31 -10.14 15.06
CA ARG A 114 4.32 -9.15 15.50
C ARG A 114 3.90 -7.72 15.15
N ARG A 115 3.85 -6.85 16.16
CA ARG A 115 3.63 -5.39 16.00
C ARG A 115 4.96 -4.66 15.83
N ASP A 116 5.66 -4.96 14.75
CA ASP A 116 6.85 -4.20 14.35
C ASP A 116 6.43 -2.96 13.56
N PRO A 117 6.65 -1.73 14.06
CA PRO A 117 6.29 -0.51 13.33
C PRO A 117 6.96 -0.40 11.96
N ARG A 118 8.16 -0.99 11.79
CA ARG A 118 8.95 -0.90 10.55
C ARG A 118 8.29 -1.65 9.39
N ASP A 119 7.64 -2.76 9.68
CA ASP A 119 7.05 -3.61 8.66
C ASP A 119 5.52 -3.51 8.61
N ASN A 120 4.88 -3.33 9.76
CA ASN A 120 3.44 -3.54 9.89
C ASN A 120 2.65 -2.27 10.18
N LEU A 121 3.28 -1.14 10.56
CA LEU A 121 2.57 0.13 10.78
C LEU A 121 2.64 1.01 9.52
N ILE A 122 1.47 1.39 8.99
CA ILE A 122 1.39 2.14 7.74
C ILE A 122 0.54 3.40 7.83
N PHE A 123 1.02 4.44 7.14
CA PHE A 123 0.38 5.75 6.99
C PHE A 123 -0.93 5.64 6.23
N VAL A 124 -2.06 5.95 6.87
CA VAL A 124 -3.38 6.12 6.20
C VAL A 124 -3.82 7.58 6.16
N CYS A 125 -2.89 8.50 6.47
CA CYS A 125 -3.07 9.94 6.40
C CYS A 125 -1.77 10.57 5.89
N PRO A 126 -1.78 11.33 4.78
CA PRO A 126 -0.57 11.95 4.24
C PRO A 126 0.00 13.04 5.16
N LYS A 127 -0.83 13.65 6.02
CA LYS A 127 -0.36 14.65 6.99
C LYS A 127 0.63 14.06 8.01
N ARG A 128 0.71 12.74 8.14
CA ARG A 128 1.67 12.07 9.02
C ARG A 128 3.13 12.23 8.57
N PHE A 129 3.40 12.54 7.29
CA PHE A 129 4.74 12.87 6.79
C PHE A 129 5.30 14.17 7.36
N TYR A 130 4.45 15.11 7.80
CA TYR A 130 4.87 16.40 8.36
C TYR A 130 5.44 16.29 9.78
N ALA A 131 5.54 15.07 10.33
CA ALA A 131 6.25 14.83 11.58
C ALA A 131 7.78 14.89 11.43
N ILE A 132 8.28 15.02 10.20
CA ILE A 132 9.67 15.22 9.83
C ILE A 132 9.75 16.37 8.81
N ASP A 133 10.94 16.94 8.66
CA ASP A 133 11.22 17.93 7.62
C ASP A 133 11.55 17.25 6.28
N PHE A 134 10.55 16.55 5.72
CA PHE A 134 10.74 15.82 4.46
C PHE A 134 11.10 16.74 3.28
N LEU A 135 10.82 18.04 3.36
CA LEU A 135 11.16 19.00 2.30
C LEU A 135 12.66 19.30 2.30
N THR A 136 13.29 19.43 3.48
CA THR A 136 14.75 19.46 3.59
C THR A 136 15.37 18.16 3.06
N ASP A 137 14.79 16.99 3.39
CA ASP A 137 15.24 15.70 2.84
C ASP A 137 15.14 15.66 1.29
N VAL A 138 14.07 16.23 0.70
CA VAL A 138 13.98 16.39 -0.77
C VAL A 138 15.14 17.22 -1.31
N ILE A 139 15.47 18.36 -0.70
CA ILE A 139 16.58 19.22 -1.16
C ILE A 139 17.91 18.47 -1.03
N GLU A 140 18.15 17.79 0.08
CA GLU A 140 19.41 17.09 0.34
C GLU A 140 19.64 15.94 -0.66
N HIS A 141 18.61 15.11 -0.85
CA HIS A 141 18.76 13.86 -1.59
C HIS A 141 18.38 13.98 -3.07
N CYS A 142 17.39 14.80 -3.42
CA CYS A 142 16.77 14.80 -4.75
C CYS A 142 17.16 16.00 -5.63
N TRP A 143 17.69 17.08 -5.04
CA TRP A 143 18.09 18.27 -5.80
C TRP A 143 19.25 17.96 -6.74
N HIS A 144 19.08 18.27 -8.02
CA HIS A 144 20.09 17.98 -9.04
C HIS A 144 20.93 19.22 -9.39
N GLY A 145 22.23 19.01 -9.54
CA GLY A 145 23.24 20.04 -9.75
C GLY A 145 23.59 20.82 -8.48
N GLU A 146 23.87 22.12 -8.63
CA GLU A 146 24.20 23.00 -7.50
C GLU A 146 23.00 23.14 -6.55
N LYS A 147 23.28 23.12 -5.24
CA LYS A 147 22.26 23.32 -4.20
C LYS A 147 21.56 24.68 -4.39
N PRO A 148 20.25 24.78 -4.06
CA PRO A 148 19.52 26.03 -4.22
C PRO A 148 20.11 27.11 -3.31
N ARG A 149 20.15 28.35 -3.79
CA ARG A 149 20.63 29.50 -3.00
C ARG A 149 19.53 30.08 -2.13
N ASN A 150 18.30 30.11 -2.65
CA ASN A 150 17.12 30.65 -1.99
C ASN A 150 15.91 29.73 -2.26
N PRO A 151 15.85 28.56 -1.60
CA PRO A 151 14.76 27.61 -1.78
C PRO A 151 13.45 28.15 -1.18
N MET A 152 12.42 28.25 -2.02
CA MET A 152 11.05 28.63 -1.66
C MET A 152 10.10 27.46 -1.90
N VAL A 153 9.13 27.27 -1.01
CA VAL A 153 8.13 26.19 -1.12
C VAL A 153 6.77 26.78 -1.45
N ALA A 154 6.19 26.36 -2.58
CA ALA A 154 4.83 26.70 -2.99
C ALA A 154 3.90 25.48 -2.78
N PRO A 155 2.96 25.53 -1.81
CA PRO A 155 1.98 24.46 -1.61
C PRO A 155 0.82 24.55 -2.61
N GLU A 156 0.21 23.40 -2.94
CA GLU A 156 -1.02 23.26 -3.74
C GLU A 156 -1.01 24.00 -5.09
N VAL A 157 0.10 23.90 -5.84
CA VAL A 157 0.23 24.54 -7.15
C VAL A 157 -0.70 23.89 -8.17
N LYS A 158 -1.55 24.68 -8.82
CA LYS A 158 -2.53 24.21 -9.82
C LYS A 158 -2.21 24.78 -11.19
N MET A 159 -2.22 23.93 -12.21
CA MET A 159 -2.01 24.35 -13.59
C MET A 159 -2.93 23.57 -14.54
N ALA A 160 -3.62 24.29 -15.41
CA ALA A 160 -4.47 23.70 -16.44
C ALA A 160 -3.66 22.74 -17.35
N GLY A 161 -4.22 21.58 -17.67
CA GLY A 161 -3.56 20.55 -18.48
C GLY A 161 -2.54 19.68 -17.74
N PHE A 162 -1.96 20.16 -16.64
CA PHE A 162 -1.01 19.40 -15.80
C PHE A 162 -1.69 18.75 -14.59
N GLY A 163 -2.54 19.52 -13.91
CA GLY A 163 -3.23 19.16 -12.67
C GLY A 163 -2.69 19.94 -11.47
N ASN A 164 -2.88 19.37 -10.27
CA ASN A 164 -2.42 19.94 -9.01
C ASN A 164 -1.15 19.22 -8.55
N VAL A 165 -0.25 19.94 -7.90
CA VAL A 165 0.93 19.42 -7.21
C VAL A 165 0.85 19.79 -5.73
N ASP A 166 1.16 18.86 -4.84
CA ASP A 166 1.09 19.12 -3.40
C ASP A 166 2.10 20.19 -2.97
N PHE A 167 3.35 20.10 -3.45
CA PHE A 167 4.37 21.12 -3.23
C PHE A 167 5.30 21.29 -4.42
N VAL A 168 5.78 22.51 -4.62
CA VAL A 168 6.92 22.80 -5.50
C VAL A 168 8.00 23.48 -4.68
N ILE A 169 9.22 22.92 -4.70
CA ILE A 169 10.41 23.57 -4.14
C ILE A 169 11.14 24.23 -5.31
N ALA A 170 11.31 25.55 -5.27
CA ALA A 170 11.92 26.35 -6.33
C ALA A 170 13.09 27.19 -5.79
N ASP A 171 14.17 27.30 -6.56
CA ASP A 171 15.24 28.26 -6.29
C ASP A 171 14.89 29.59 -6.94
N VAL A 172 14.76 30.65 -6.13
CA VAL A 172 14.24 31.95 -6.58
C VAL A 172 15.34 33.00 -6.50
N ASP A 173 15.65 33.63 -7.63
CA ASP A 173 16.67 34.68 -7.67
C ASP A 173 16.20 35.99 -7.02
N GLU A 174 17.11 36.96 -6.89
CA GLU A 174 16.84 38.28 -6.29
C GLU A 174 15.76 39.08 -7.05
N SER A 175 15.52 38.77 -8.32
CA SER A 175 14.49 39.40 -9.16
C SER A 175 13.14 38.68 -9.10
N GLY A 176 13.05 37.56 -8.37
CA GLY A 176 11.84 36.73 -8.27
C GLY A 176 11.69 35.71 -9.40
N ASN A 177 12.70 35.51 -10.25
CA ASN A 177 12.62 34.48 -11.29
C ASN A 177 12.84 33.09 -10.72
N ILE A 178 12.11 32.12 -11.26
CA ILE A 178 12.25 30.72 -10.91
C ILE A 178 13.39 30.10 -11.71
N GLY A 179 14.42 29.63 -11.01
CA GLY A 179 15.50 28.82 -11.57
C GLY A 179 15.10 27.36 -11.68
N ARG A 180 15.78 26.50 -10.91
CA ARG A 180 15.45 25.07 -10.84
C ARG A 180 14.30 24.85 -9.85
N PHE A 181 13.54 23.79 -10.08
CA PHE A 181 12.48 23.39 -9.17
C PHE A 181 12.27 21.87 -9.15
N LEU A 182 11.65 21.38 -8.09
CA LEU A 182 11.18 20.02 -7.92
C LEU A 182 9.70 20.04 -7.53
N SER A 183 8.90 19.17 -8.14
CA SER A 183 7.55 18.87 -7.65
C SER A 183 7.62 17.76 -6.61
N VAL A 184 6.82 17.84 -5.56
CA VAL A 184 6.72 16.83 -4.50
C VAL A 184 5.26 16.43 -4.33
N GLU A 185 5.01 15.12 -4.31
CA GLU A 185 3.68 14.52 -4.14
C GLU A 185 3.68 13.60 -2.92
N LEU A 186 2.73 13.80 -2.01
CA LEU A 186 2.55 12.93 -0.86
C LEU A 186 1.47 11.87 -1.16
N GLN A 187 1.75 10.59 -0.91
CA GLN A 187 0.73 9.55 -1.02
C GLN A 187 0.80 8.56 0.14
N ALA A 188 -0.25 8.53 0.96
CA ALA A 188 -0.50 7.51 1.98
C ALA A 188 -1.27 6.31 1.40
N ILE A 189 -1.48 5.23 2.17
CA ILE A 189 -2.29 4.08 1.73
C ILE A 189 -3.78 4.32 2.00
N ASP A 190 -4.62 3.99 1.02
CA ASP A 190 -6.07 3.89 1.22
C ASP A 190 -6.40 2.54 1.89
N ILE A 191 -7.53 2.43 2.59
CA ILE A 191 -8.02 1.16 3.14
C ILE A 191 -9.27 0.65 2.40
N THR A 192 -9.48 -0.66 2.39
CA THR A 192 -10.76 -1.30 2.07
C THR A 192 -11.47 -1.70 3.37
N GLY A 193 -12.79 -1.88 3.32
CA GLY A 193 -13.58 -2.15 4.53
C GLY A 193 -13.57 -0.94 5.48
N SER A 194 -13.53 -1.18 6.78
CA SER A 194 -13.56 -0.09 7.76
C SER A 194 -12.87 -0.45 9.07
N VAL A 195 -12.05 0.47 9.58
CA VAL A 195 -11.49 0.42 10.95
C VAL A 195 -12.35 1.24 11.93
N PHE A 196 -13.52 1.75 11.51
CA PHE A 196 -14.41 2.53 12.35
C PHE A 196 -14.87 1.81 13.62
N PRO A 197 -15.22 0.50 13.59
CA PRO A 197 -15.58 -0.19 14.82
C PRO A 197 -14.42 -0.24 15.83
N ALA A 198 -13.18 -0.40 15.36
CA ALA A 198 -12.00 -0.33 16.25
C ALA A 198 -11.79 1.07 16.80
N TYR A 199 -12.03 2.10 15.99
CA TYR A 199 -11.96 3.48 16.48
C TYR A 199 -13.01 3.78 17.55
N ARG A 200 -14.26 3.35 17.36
CA ARG A 200 -15.32 3.45 18.38
C ARG A 200 -14.94 2.71 19.67
N ALA A 201 -14.42 1.50 19.54
CA ALA A 201 -13.96 0.71 20.67
C ALA A 201 -12.81 1.41 21.44
N LEU A 202 -11.87 2.07 20.73
CA LEU A 202 -10.86 2.93 21.38
C LEU A 202 -11.50 4.05 22.18
N LEU A 203 -12.43 4.81 21.59
CA LEU A 203 -13.07 5.93 22.30
C LEU A 203 -13.83 5.45 23.55
N ASP A 204 -14.53 4.32 23.43
CA ASP A 204 -15.35 3.77 24.51
C ASP A 204 -14.51 3.01 25.56
N GLY A 205 -13.20 2.82 25.33
CA GLY A 205 -12.30 2.08 26.22
C GLY A 205 -12.61 0.59 26.30
N LYS A 206 -13.07 -0.02 25.19
CA LYS A 206 -13.56 -1.40 25.13
C LYS A 206 -12.79 -2.23 24.11
N SER A 207 -12.72 -3.54 24.35
CA SER A 207 -12.29 -4.51 23.35
C SER A 207 -13.43 -4.86 22.37
N LEU A 208 -13.07 -5.41 21.22
CA LEU A 208 -14.03 -5.86 20.20
C LEU A 208 -14.36 -7.35 20.36
N GLU A 209 -15.61 -7.73 20.18
CA GLU A 209 -16.01 -9.16 20.12
C GLU A 209 -15.44 -9.88 18.88
N LYS A 210 -15.26 -9.14 17.79
CA LYS A 210 -14.71 -9.64 16.53
C LYS A 210 -13.82 -8.61 15.86
N LYS A 211 -12.81 -9.10 15.15
CA LYS A 211 -11.95 -8.26 14.32
C LYS A 211 -12.77 -7.61 13.19
N PRO A 212 -12.76 -6.27 13.04
CA PRO A 212 -13.33 -5.59 11.88
C PRO A 212 -12.69 -6.05 10.58
N THR A 213 -13.50 -6.13 9.53
CA THR A 213 -13.03 -6.43 8.18
C THR A 213 -12.46 -5.15 7.56
N PHE A 214 -11.14 -5.12 7.38
CA PHE A 214 -10.46 -4.09 6.61
C PHE A 214 -9.21 -4.67 5.94
N GLY A 215 -8.72 -3.95 4.93
CA GLY A 215 -7.47 -4.25 4.26
C GLY A 215 -6.81 -2.98 3.74
N LEU A 216 -5.58 -3.11 3.27
CA LEU A 216 -4.86 -2.01 2.61
C LEU A 216 -5.21 -2.07 1.11
N ASN A 217 -5.65 -0.94 0.55
CA ASN A 217 -6.16 -0.85 -0.81
C ASN A 217 -5.02 -0.61 -1.82
N TRP A 218 -4.08 -1.56 -1.85
CA TRP A 218 -2.86 -1.49 -2.65
C TRP A 218 -3.13 -1.25 -4.13
N ASP A 219 -4.10 -1.97 -4.71
CA ASP A 219 -4.43 -1.85 -6.13
C ASP A 219 -4.99 -0.47 -6.49
N ASN A 220 -5.81 0.12 -5.61
CA ASN A 220 -6.35 1.46 -5.85
C ASN A 220 -5.26 2.54 -5.79
N VAL A 221 -4.35 2.45 -4.81
CA VAL A 221 -3.23 3.38 -4.73
C VAL A 221 -2.29 3.18 -5.91
N TYR A 222 -1.94 1.95 -6.25
CA TYR A 222 -1.08 1.64 -7.41
C TYR A 222 -1.64 2.22 -8.71
N LYS A 223 -2.91 1.94 -9.05
CA LYS A 223 -3.49 2.38 -10.33
C LYS A 223 -3.61 3.92 -10.40
N ARG A 224 -3.95 4.59 -9.30
CA ARG A 224 -4.18 6.05 -9.27
C ARG A 224 -2.86 6.82 -9.18
N TYR A 225 -1.92 6.34 -8.38
CA TYR A 225 -0.71 7.09 -8.09
C TYR A 225 0.33 6.91 -9.20
N ILE A 226 0.52 5.69 -9.69
CA ILE A 226 1.52 5.45 -10.74
C ILE A 226 1.14 6.14 -12.06
N THR A 227 -0.15 6.16 -12.41
CA THR A 227 -0.60 6.90 -13.60
C THR A 227 -0.34 8.40 -13.48
N GLN A 228 -0.49 8.98 -12.28
CA GLN A 228 -0.09 10.37 -12.03
C GLN A 228 1.41 10.59 -12.17
N LEU A 229 2.24 9.69 -11.62
CA LEU A 229 3.70 9.80 -11.74
C LEU A 229 4.18 9.68 -13.18
N ILE A 230 3.61 8.78 -13.98
CA ILE A 230 3.92 8.68 -15.42
C ILE A 230 3.56 9.99 -16.12
N ARG A 231 2.34 10.48 -15.93
CA ARG A 231 1.86 11.69 -16.62
C ARG A 231 2.66 12.92 -16.21
N LYS A 232 2.87 13.15 -14.91
CA LYS A 232 3.63 14.31 -14.42
C LYS A 232 5.12 14.18 -14.73
N GLY A 233 5.67 12.97 -14.62
CA GLY A 233 7.07 12.67 -14.97
C GLY A 233 7.40 12.96 -16.43
N TYR A 234 6.44 12.76 -17.35
CA TYR A 234 6.58 13.19 -18.75
C TYR A 234 6.82 14.70 -18.87
N PHE A 235 6.01 15.54 -18.20
CA PHE A 235 6.22 16.99 -18.22
C PHE A 235 7.56 17.38 -17.59
N HIS A 236 7.91 16.78 -16.45
CA HIS A 236 9.19 17.04 -15.79
C HIS A 236 10.40 16.65 -16.65
N HIS A 237 10.30 15.56 -17.42
CA HIS A 237 11.31 15.21 -18.42
C HIS A 237 11.51 16.34 -19.44
N HIS A 238 10.43 16.92 -19.96
CA HIS A 238 10.50 18.03 -20.93
C HIS A 238 10.95 19.35 -20.31
N TRP A 239 10.67 19.58 -19.02
CA TRP A 239 11.12 20.78 -18.31
C TRP A 239 12.55 20.68 -17.78
N GLY A 240 13.20 19.51 -17.88
CA GLY A 240 14.51 19.28 -17.26
C GLY A 240 14.47 19.32 -15.73
N SER A 241 13.31 19.02 -15.15
CA SER A 241 13.03 18.97 -13.71
C SER A 241 12.67 17.54 -13.31
N LYS A 242 12.30 17.31 -12.04
CA LYS A 242 11.92 16.00 -11.50
C LYS A 242 10.70 16.11 -10.60
N ILE A 243 9.93 15.02 -10.55
CA ILE A 243 8.88 14.83 -9.55
C ILE A 243 9.32 13.83 -8.49
N VAL A 244 9.11 14.16 -7.22
CA VAL A 244 9.46 13.35 -6.06
C VAL A 244 8.19 12.81 -5.41
N ALA A 245 8.05 11.50 -5.43
CA ALA A 245 7.00 10.75 -4.77
C ALA A 245 7.42 10.42 -3.34
N VAL A 246 6.77 11.05 -2.36
CA VAL A 246 6.98 10.79 -0.93
C VAL A 246 5.91 9.82 -0.43
N ILE A 247 6.32 8.59 -0.15
CA ILE A 247 5.40 7.48 0.11
C ILE A 247 5.89 6.55 1.23
N PRO A 248 4.99 5.73 1.81
CA PRO A 248 5.42 4.65 2.68
C PRO A 248 6.31 3.65 1.91
N ASP A 249 7.38 3.20 2.53
CA ASP A 249 8.28 2.18 1.98
C ASP A 249 7.52 0.90 1.58
N GLN A 250 6.49 0.53 2.35
CA GLN A 250 5.65 -0.63 2.03
C GLN A 250 4.86 -0.44 0.71
N VAL A 251 4.42 0.79 0.40
CA VAL A 251 3.77 1.11 -0.88
C VAL A 251 4.78 1.03 -2.01
N TYR A 252 6.01 1.51 -1.79
CA TYR A 252 7.08 1.40 -2.77
C TYR A 252 7.44 -0.06 -3.08
N ARG A 253 7.65 -0.88 -2.04
CA ARG A 253 7.87 -2.33 -2.17
C ARG A 253 6.74 -3.01 -2.95
N TYR A 254 5.49 -2.62 -2.73
CA TYR A 254 4.36 -3.13 -3.51
C TYR A 254 4.46 -2.76 -4.99
N ILE A 255 4.86 -1.52 -5.31
CA ILE A 255 5.01 -1.02 -6.68
C ILE A 255 6.09 -1.82 -7.42
N ILE A 256 7.29 -1.94 -6.86
CA ILE A 256 8.43 -2.62 -7.52
C ILE A 256 8.23 -4.12 -7.65
N ASN A 257 7.47 -4.75 -6.73
CA ASN A 257 7.10 -6.17 -6.85
C ASN A 257 6.05 -6.41 -7.94
N ARG A 258 5.30 -5.37 -8.33
CA ARG A 258 4.21 -5.47 -9.31
C ARG A 258 4.65 -5.05 -10.71
N ALA A 259 5.61 -4.15 -10.84
CA ALA A 259 6.13 -3.66 -12.11
C ALA A 259 7.65 -3.63 -12.07
N ASP A 260 8.26 -4.31 -13.03
CA ASP A 260 9.71 -4.32 -13.19
C ASP A 260 10.14 -3.17 -14.11
N PHE A 261 10.62 -2.10 -13.51
CA PHE A 261 11.17 -0.93 -14.21
C PHE A 261 12.60 -0.68 -13.74
N MET A 262 13.38 0.02 -14.57
CA MET A 262 14.76 0.38 -14.21
C MET A 262 14.76 1.34 -13.03
N ARG A 263 15.62 1.07 -12.05
CA ARG A 263 15.79 1.87 -10.83
C ARG A 263 17.25 2.28 -10.72
N SER A 264 17.49 3.48 -10.18
CA SER A 264 18.82 4.06 -10.02
C SER A 264 18.91 4.78 -8.68
N GLU A 265 19.96 4.52 -7.90
CA GLU A 265 20.30 5.31 -6.70
C GLU A 265 20.89 6.68 -7.08
N ASP A 266 21.46 6.82 -8.29
CA ASP A 266 21.82 8.14 -8.84
C ASP A 266 20.55 8.84 -9.34
N VAL A 267 19.81 9.41 -8.40
CA VAL A 267 18.56 10.14 -8.66
C VAL A 267 18.80 11.52 -9.28
N LYS A 268 20.04 12.02 -9.21
CA LYS A 268 20.45 13.32 -9.75
C LYS A 268 20.77 13.24 -11.25
N ASN A 269 20.96 12.03 -11.78
CA ASN A 269 21.12 11.74 -13.20
C ASN A 269 20.06 12.45 -14.10
N PRO A 270 20.43 13.04 -15.24
CA PRO A 270 19.46 13.67 -16.16
C PRO A 270 18.37 12.73 -16.70
N ASN A 271 18.62 11.43 -16.78
CA ASN A 271 17.64 10.44 -17.26
C ASN A 271 16.57 10.10 -16.22
N VAL A 272 16.78 10.46 -14.95
CA VAL A 272 15.79 10.29 -13.88
C VAL A 272 14.87 11.51 -13.85
N ASN A 273 13.56 11.30 -13.90
CA ASN A 273 12.55 12.36 -13.77
C ASN A 273 11.42 12.01 -12.80
N VAL A 274 11.38 10.76 -12.30
CA VAL A 274 10.52 10.33 -11.21
C VAL A 274 11.41 9.76 -10.11
N ILE A 275 11.33 10.33 -8.91
CA ILE A 275 12.09 9.87 -7.74
C ILE A 275 11.10 9.33 -6.71
N PHE A 276 11.39 8.18 -6.13
CA PHE A 276 10.70 7.64 -4.97
C PHE A 276 11.56 7.91 -3.74
N MET A 277 11.04 8.72 -2.81
CA MET A 277 11.63 8.97 -1.51
C MET A 277 10.71 8.38 -0.45
N THR A 278 11.19 7.36 0.25
CA THR A 278 10.32 6.47 1.03
C THR A 278 10.60 6.53 2.51
N TYR A 279 9.53 6.43 3.30
CA TYR A 279 9.62 6.42 4.76
C TYR A 279 8.91 5.21 5.34
N ARG A 280 9.41 4.71 6.47
CA ARG A 280 8.68 3.77 7.33
C ARG A 280 8.57 4.36 8.72
N LEU A 281 7.67 3.81 9.54
CA LEU A 281 7.60 4.17 10.94
C LEU A 281 8.56 3.29 11.75
N GLU A 282 9.14 3.85 12.79
CA GLU A 282 9.88 3.13 13.80
C GLU A 282 9.60 3.72 15.18
N ASP A 283 9.99 3.02 16.24
CA ASP A 283 9.91 3.55 17.59
C ASP A 283 10.70 4.87 17.69
N ASP A 284 10.08 5.86 18.34
CA ASP A 284 10.69 7.17 18.54
C ASP A 284 11.69 7.09 19.72
N PRO A 285 13.00 7.27 19.46
CA PRO A 285 14.01 7.16 20.51
C PRO A 285 13.92 8.29 21.54
N HIS A 286 13.25 9.41 21.21
CA HIS A 286 13.07 10.56 22.09
C HIS A 286 11.72 10.56 22.80
N ARG A 287 10.76 9.75 22.34
CA ARG A 287 9.41 9.64 22.93
C ARG A 287 9.03 8.17 23.06
N PRO A 288 9.41 7.50 24.16
CA PRO A 288 9.14 6.09 24.36
C PRO A 288 7.66 5.72 24.14
N GLY A 289 7.43 4.73 23.27
CA GLY A 289 6.09 4.24 22.92
C GLY A 289 5.41 4.98 21.77
N GLU A 290 5.96 6.11 21.31
CA GLU A 290 5.50 6.81 20.11
C GLU A 290 6.29 6.34 18.88
N PHE A 291 5.83 6.73 17.70
CA PHE A 291 6.48 6.39 16.44
C PHE A 291 6.98 7.63 15.70
N ARG A 292 8.03 7.48 14.90
CA ARG A 292 8.53 8.51 14.00
C ARG A 292 8.74 7.97 12.58
N PRO A 293 8.52 8.77 11.53
CA PRO A 293 8.97 8.43 10.19
C PRO A 293 10.50 8.41 10.13
N ALA A 294 11.05 7.44 9.43
CA ALA A 294 12.46 7.33 9.12
C ALA A 294 12.63 7.09 7.62
N LEU A 295 13.53 7.86 6.99
CA LEU A 295 13.89 7.70 5.58
C LEU A 295 14.50 6.31 5.35
N VAL A 296 14.09 5.64 4.27
CA VAL A 296 14.54 4.28 3.95
C VAL A 296 15.26 4.23 2.60
N THR A 297 14.58 4.68 1.55
CA THR A 297 15.05 4.53 0.16
C THR A 297 14.87 5.84 -0.60
N VAL A 298 15.89 6.21 -1.37
CA VAL A 298 15.84 7.27 -2.40
C VAL A 298 16.28 6.63 -3.72
N GLU A 299 15.32 6.27 -4.56
CA GLU A 299 15.58 5.63 -5.86
C GLU A 299 14.80 6.34 -6.96
N GLY A 300 15.41 6.41 -8.15
CA GLY A 300 14.90 7.15 -9.29
C GLY A 300 14.64 6.26 -10.51
N THR A 301 13.74 6.72 -11.38
CA THR A 301 13.48 6.13 -12.69
C THR A 301 13.10 7.21 -13.70
N SER A 302 12.91 6.81 -14.95
CA SER A 302 12.30 7.65 -15.97
C SER A 302 10.81 7.33 -16.10
N HIS A 303 9.98 8.33 -16.40
CA HIS A 303 8.56 8.11 -16.68
C HIS A 303 8.35 7.07 -17.79
N ALA A 304 9.24 7.03 -18.79
CA ALA A 304 9.19 6.07 -19.89
C ALA A 304 9.45 4.64 -19.42
N SER A 305 10.44 4.42 -18.55
CA SER A 305 10.68 3.08 -17.98
C SER A 305 9.51 2.63 -17.12
N LEU A 306 8.96 3.54 -16.30
CA LEU A 306 7.79 3.26 -15.47
C LEU A 306 6.55 2.95 -16.32
N GLN A 307 6.32 3.70 -17.40
CA GLN A 307 5.23 3.47 -18.34
C GLN A 307 5.36 2.12 -19.04
N ASN A 308 6.55 1.80 -19.56
CA ASN A 308 6.79 0.55 -20.27
C ASN A 308 6.54 -0.68 -19.37
N ALA A 309 6.99 -0.62 -18.11
CA ALA A 309 6.78 -1.70 -17.14
C ALA A 309 5.30 -1.97 -16.81
N ILE A 310 4.42 -1.01 -17.08
CA ILE A 310 2.97 -1.15 -16.82
C ILE A 310 2.22 -1.61 -18.05
N LEU A 311 2.58 -1.08 -19.22
CA LEU A 311 1.88 -1.37 -20.47
C LEU A 311 2.32 -2.70 -21.10
N TYR A 312 3.61 -3.05 -21.00
CA TYR A 312 4.19 -4.20 -21.69
C TYR A 312 4.48 -5.36 -20.73
N LYS A 313 3.41 -5.93 -20.15
CA LYS A 313 3.51 -7.16 -19.35
C LYS A 313 3.18 -8.39 -20.20
N GLU A 314 3.88 -9.49 -19.95
CA GLU A 314 3.49 -10.78 -20.51
C GLU A 314 2.09 -11.16 -20.00
N PRO A 315 1.11 -11.36 -20.89
CA PRO A 315 -0.22 -11.76 -20.47
C PRO A 315 -0.20 -13.23 -20.02
N PRO A 316 -1.00 -13.60 -19.01
CA PRO A 316 -1.20 -15.01 -18.69
C PRO A 316 -1.80 -15.74 -19.90
N PRO A 317 -1.56 -17.07 -20.05
CA PRO A 317 -2.14 -17.84 -21.14
C PRO A 317 -3.65 -17.69 -21.21
N ARG A 318 -4.18 -17.46 -22.41
CA ARG A 318 -5.64 -17.36 -22.64
C ARG A 318 -6.38 -18.60 -22.12
N ALA A 319 -5.77 -19.78 -22.23
CA ALA A 319 -6.34 -21.04 -21.77
C ALA A 319 -6.66 -21.02 -20.27
N ASP A 320 -5.76 -20.48 -19.43
CA ASP A 320 -5.96 -20.42 -17.98
C ASP A 320 -7.15 -19.54 -17.61
N PHE A 321 -7.31 -18.43 -18.32
CA PHE A 321 -8.47 -17.56 -18.14
C PHE A 321 -9.76 -18.23 -18.62
N CYS A 322 -9.73 -18.91 -19.77
CA CYS A 322 -10.87 -19.72 -20.23
C CYS A 322 -11.27 -20.81 -19.23
N SER A 323 -10.30 -21.50 -18.61
CA SER A 323 -10.58 -22.48 -17.56
C SER A 323 -11.23 -21.84 -16.32
N GLN A 324 -10.85 -20.61 -15.96
CA GLN A 324 -11.54 -19.90 -14.87
C GLN A 324 -12.94 -19.42 -15.22
N ILE A 325 -13.15 -18.97 -16.45
CA ILE A 325 -14.49 -18.67 -16.96
C ILE A 325 -15.36 -19.93 -16.86
N GLY A 326 -14.87 -21.08 -17.36
CA GLY A 326 -15.59 -22.35 -17.28
C GLY A 326 -16.02 -22.71 -15.86
N ARG A 327 -15.10 -22.61 -14.88
CA ARG A 327 -15.40 -22.84 -13.45
C ARG A 327 -16.45 -21.87 -12.90
N SER A 328 -16.45 -20.62 -13.34
CA SER A 328 -17.38 -19.59 -12.87
C SER A 328 -18.77 -19.75 -13.50
N LEU A 329 -18.84 -20.19 -14.77
CA LEU A 329 -20.08 -20.40 -15.51
C LEU A 329 -20.94 -21.53 -14.95
N VAL A 330 -20.38 -22.48 -14.20
CA VAL A 330 -21.16 -23.50 -13.46
C VAL A 330 -22.17 -22.87 -12.48
N ARG A 331 -21.94 -21.62 -12.07
CA ARG A 331 -22.81 -20.84 -11.18
C ARG A 331 -23.56 -19.71 -11.90
N ALA A 332 -23.46 -19.62 -13.23
CA ALA A 332 -24.02 -18.51 -13.99
C ALA A 332 -25.48 -18.75 -14.36
N VAL A 333 -26.26 -17.67 -14.33
CA VAL A 333 -27.60 -17.60 -14.93
C VAL A 333 -27.44 -17.23 -16.40
N ASN A 334 -28.23 -17.85 -17.27
CA ASN A 334 -28.20 -17.52 -18.69
C ASN A 334 -28.56 -16.03 -18.88
N LEU A 335 -27.82 -15.32 -19.74
CA LEU A 335 -28.03 -13.90 -20.02
C LEU A 335 -29.47 -13.60 -20.47
N ALA A 336 -30.08 -14.50 -21.26
CA ALA A 336 -31.47 -14.36 -21.68
C ALA A 336 -32.45 -14.43 -20.50
N ASP A 337 -32.17 -15.25 -19.50
CA ASP A 337 -32.99 -15.36 -18.28
C ASP A 337 -32.84 -14.12 -17.39
N LEU A 338 -31.64 -13.55 -17.29
CA LEU A 338 -31.39 -12.28 -16.59
C LEU A 338 -32.15 -11.11 -17.25
N ILE A 339 -32.15 -11.04 -18.58
CA ILE A 339 -32.89 -10.01 -19.33
C ILE A 339 -34.40 -10.16 -19.12
N ARG A 340 -34.93 -11.39 -19.20
CA ARG A 340 -36.36 -11.67 -18.92
C ARG A 340 -36.76 -11.30 -17.50
N ALA A 341 -35.93 -11.64 -16.50
CA ALA A 341 -36.20 -11.33 -15.10
C ALA A 341 -36.20 -9.81 -14.80
N ASN A 342 -35.42 -9.02 -15.54
CA ASN A 342 -35.41 -7.56 -15.42
C ASN A 342 -36.57 -6.88 -16.16
N ALA A 343 -37.01 -7.42 -17.31
CA ALA A 343 -38.17 -6.90 -18.03
C ALA A 343 -39.48 -7.04 -17.24
N GLY A 344 -39.59 -8.01 -16.34
CA GLY A 344 -40.75 -8.18 -15.45
C GLY A 344 -40.77 -7.27 -14.21
N ARG A 345 -39.76 -6.42 -13.99
CA ARG A 345 -39.64 -5.55 -12.79
C ARG A 345 -39.97 -4.07 -13.05
N SER A 346 -40.30 -3.69 -14.29
CA SER A 346 -40.65 -2.33 -14.65
C SER A 346 -42.11 -2.21 -15.09
N ALA A 347 -43.02 -2.12 -14.13
CA ALA A 347 -44.26 -1.36 -14.21
C ALA A 347 -44.86 -1.22 -12.79
N PRO A 348 -44.83 -0.03 -12.15
CA PRO A 348 -45.85 0.29 -11.15
C PRO A 348 -47.17 0.53 -11.91
N ASP A 349 -48.22 -0.17 -11.48
CA ASP A 349 -49.60 0.04 -11.90
C ASP A 349 -49.92 1.54 -11.78
N GLY A 350 -50.15 2.18 -12.92
CA GLY A 350 -50.65 3.54 -12.96
C GLY A 350 -52.07 3.50 -12.43
N GLY A 351 -52.27 4.00 -11.21
CA GLY A 351 -53.60 4.21 -10.65
C GLY A 351 -54.41 5.12 -11.56
N ASP A 352 -55.59 4.64 -11.96
CA ASP A 352 -56.59 5.41 -12.70
C ASP A 352 -56.97 6.69 -11.94
N PRO A 353 -57.24 7.80 -12.64
CA PRO A 353 -57.85 8.97 -12.04
C PRO A 353 -59.36 8.72 -11.84
N GLU A 354 -59.84 8.75 -10.59
CA GLU A 354 -61.27 8.82 -10.29
C GLU A 354 -61.87 10.20 -10.68
N PRO A 355 -63.17 10.25 -11.00
CA PRO A 355 -63.83 11.38 -11.68
C PRO A 355 -64.09 12.63 -10.83
#